data_AF-A0A9N9GLF5-F1
#
_entry.id   AF-A0A9N9GLF5-F1
#
_cell.length_a   1.000
_cell.length_b   1.000
_cell.length_c   1.000
_cell.angle_alpha   90.00
_cell.angle_beta   90.00
_cell.angle_gamma   90.00
#
_symmetry.space_group_name_H-M   'P 1'
#
loop_
_entity.id
_entity.type
_entity.pdbx_description
1 polymer ?
#
loop_
_entity_poly.entity_id
_entity_poly.type
_entity_poly.pdbx_seq_one_letter_code
_entity_poly.pdbx_strand_id
1 'polypeptide(L)'
;MDDSFSPVIKTGPNLNTLVWYAHTFNVKVLLAIGGWTGSKTFSSMAESPESRAVFINSTMSLINQYNLDGVDIDWEYPGRKGAICNVVNPQNDTSNFLTLLKELRAAVGNKLLTIAARAETFDGPNGPIPDVSGFASVVDWVNVMAYDMAVDDHSNEPWTKITGPNAPFNVTAGQGRQLSFTQSANTWLKSGMPASKIVMGVEFIGHAMTATDQMSDSQYVGRDLTVPKGDQDDALWAEPCPGASQTYSGVWTWKNLRQQGLLECTMSVAKNTPWTRNFDNVTNTPWLFNTETKTYISYDDPQSLYIKTEYVKSQNLRGMMIWELTTDNGKELLNVVQSLKQPSSAAPTNDCSATAAYNPNGVPAADSSSGNNESPKPKKIGAGTAMAITFLLAAFAALCVFGFIWYRRKRAAVAVNESGPALAGANTGVLYKDCVIALFDFKAVRKNDLSFKKGDIIEVLEKGNGDNSWWIGRLNGQVGEFPGNYVKDEF
;
A
#
# COMPACT_ATOMS: atom_id res chain seq x y z
N MET A 1 -16.83 -29.61 -13.89
CA MET A 1 -16.37 -30.05 -12.55
C MET A 1 -17.59 -29.95 -11.66
N ASP A 2 -17.54 -29.43 -10.44
CA ASP A 2 -18.72 -28.78 -9.88
C ASP A 2 -18.71 -27.32 -10.35
N ASP A 3 -19.60 -27.00 -11.28
CA ASP A 3 -19.64 -25.68 -11.92
C ASP A 3 -20.33 -24.62 -11.02
N SER A 4 -20.71 -24.98 -9.78
CA SER A 4 -21.30 -24.08 -8.79
C SER A 4 -20.29 -23.39 -7.85
N PHE A 5 -18.98 -23.61 -8.02
CA PHE A 5 -17.97 -22.99 -7.16
C PHE A 5 -17.93 -21.46 -7.29
N SER A 6 -18.56 -20.79 -6.32
CA SER A 6 -18.50 -19.34 -6.13
C SER A 6 -17.51 -19.01 -5.00
N PRO A 7 -16.35 -18.37 -5.29
CA PRO A 7 -15.38 -18.02 -4.26
C PRO A 7 -15.91 -16.91 -3.34
N VAL A 8 -15.88 -17.13 -2.03
CA VAL A 8 -16.29 -16.14 -1.02
C VAL A 8 -15.08 -15.67 -0.22
N ILE A 9 -14.75 -14.38 -0.34
CA ILE A 9 -13.72 -13.74 0.48
C ILE A 9 -14.30 -13.53 1.89
N LYS A 10 -13.65 -14.12 2.91
CA LYS A 10 -14.13 -14.06 4.32
C LYS A 10 -14.28 -12.63 4.84
N THR A 11 -13.39 -11.73 4.42
CA THR A 11 -13.36 -10.29 4.71
C THR A 11 -13.97 -9.45 3.58
N GLY A 12 -14.91 -10.02 2.82
CA GLY A 12 -15.58 -9.35 1.69
C GLY A 12 -16.20 -7.98 2.01
N PRO A 13 -16.79 -7.73 3.20
CA PRO A 13 -17.21 -6.38 3.60
C PRO A 13 -16.04 -5.39 3.59
N ASN A 14 -14.96 -5.68 4.31
CA ASN A 14 -13.76 -4.85 4.41
C ASN A 14 -13.12 -4.59 3.04
N LEU A 15 -13.20 -5.55 2.11
CA LEU A 15 -12.73 -5.35 0.72
C LEU A 15 -13.61 -4.35 -0.04
N ASN A 16 -14.95 -4.41 0.10
CA ASN A 16 -15.83 -3.37 -0.46
C ASN A 16 -15.53 -1.99 0.14
N THR A 17 -15.32 -1.92 1.46
CA THR A 17 -14.94 -0.69 2.18
C THR A 17 -13.62 -0.13 1.63
N LEU A 18 -12.60 -0.96 1.46
CA LEU A 18 -11.32 -0.60 0.84
C LEU A 18 -11.48 -0.09 -0.60
N VAL A 19 -12.22 -0.80 -1.45
CA VAL A 19 -12.46 -0.41 -2.85
C VAL A 19 -13.20 0.93 -2.93
N TRP A 20 -14.22 1.14 -2.09
CA TRP A 20 -14.98 2.38 -2.05
C TRP A 20 -14.11 3.58 -1.63
N TYR A 21 -13.31 3.45 -0.57
CA TYR A 21 -12.37 4.49 -0.15
C TYR A 21 -11.31 4.76 -1.23
N ALA A 22 -10.71 3.72 -1.80
CA ALA A 22 -9.71 3.86 -2.85
C ALA A 22 -10.26 4.56 -4.10
N HIS A 23 -11.43 4.14 -4.60
CA HIS A 23 -12.09 4.75 -5.76
C HIS A 23 -12.48 6.20 -5.52
N THR A 24 -12.91 6.54 -4.30
CA THR A 24 -13.19 7.93 -3.88
C THR A 24 -11.96 8.84 -4.00
N PHE A 25 -10.75 8.31 -3.82
CA PHE A 25 -9.48 9.02 -4.01
C PHE A 25 -8.76 8.69 -5.34
N ASN A 26 -9.45 8.07 -6.31
CA ASN A 26 -8.91 7.63 -7.61
C ASN A 26 -7.67 6.70 -7.49
N VAL A 27 -7.58 5.95 -6.40
CA VAL A 27 -6.61 4.86 -6.19
C VAL A 27 -7.17 3.57 -6.78
N LYS A 28 -6.30 2.72 -7.33
CA LYS A 28 -6.66 1.46 -7.97
C LYS A 28 -6.50 0.29 -7.02
N VAL A 29 -7.48 -0.63 -7.02
CA VAL A 29 -7.47 -1.83 -6.17
C VAL A 29 -7.50 -3.08 -7.04
N LEU A 30 -6.49 -3.92 -6.87
CA LEU A 30 -6.39 -5.25 -7.45
C LEU A 30 -6.49 -6.27 -6.32
N LEU A 31 -7.08 -7.44 -6.58
CA LEU A 31 -6.93 -8.58 -5.68
C LEU A 31 -5.65 -9.34 -6.07
N ALA A 32 -4.73 -9.52 -5.12
CA ALA A 32 -3.66 -10.49 -5.27
C ALA A 32 -4.20 -11.90 -5.02
N ILE A 33 -3.92 -12.82 -5.94
CA ILE A 33 -4.29 -14.23 -5.83
C ILE A 33 -3.01 -15.06 -5.79
N GLY A 34 -2.77 -15.73 -4.67
CA GLY A 34 -1.59 -16.57 -4.46
C GLY A 34 -0.84 -16.23 -3.17
N GLY A 35 0.42 -15.83 -3.30
CA GLY A 35 1.39 -15.69 -2.22
C GLY A 35 1.86 -17.02 -1.67
N TRP A 36 2.86 -16.99 -0.79
CA TRP A 36 3.60 -18.14 -0.27
C TRP A 36 2.71 -19.36 0.06
N THR A 37 1.66 -19.14 0.84
CA THR A 37 0.74 -20.19 1.31
C THR A 37 -0.46 -20.45 0.40
N GLY A 38 -0.84 -19.49 -0.45
CA GLY A 38 -1.91 -19.67 -1.44
C GLY A 38 -1.45 -20.40 -2.70
N SER A 39 -0.15 -20.42 -2.98
CA SER A 39 0.42 -20.91 -4.24
C SER A 39 0.38 -22.42 -4.46
N LYS A 40 -0.08 -23.18 -3.45
CA LYS A 40 -0.01 -24.65 -3.37
C LYS A 40 -0.47 -25.42 -4.60
N THR A 41 -1.50 -24.93 -5.30
CA THR A 41 -2.20 -25.64 -6.37
C THR A 41 -2.02 -25.02 -7.76
N PHE A 42 -1.22 -23.96 -7.92
CA PHE A 42 -1.07 -23.27 -9.20
C PHE A 42 -0.61 -24.19 -10.33
N SER A 43 0.39 -25.05 -10.10
CA SER A 43 0.94 -25.97 -11.11
C SER A 43 -0.18 -26.82 -11.76
N SER A 44 -0.93 -27.56 -10.93
CA SER A 44 -2.05 -28.40 -11.40
C SER A 44 -3.23 -27.59 -11.96
N MET A 45 -3.46 -26.37 -11.48
CA MET A 45 -4.51 -25.50 -12.01
C MET A 45 -4.14 -24.94 -13.39
N ALA A 46 -2.88 -24.57 -13.60
CA ALA A 46 -2.39 -24.02 -14.85
C ALA A 46 -2.24 -25.08 -15.97
N GLU A 47 -2.14 -26.36 -15.62
CA GLU A 47 -1.86 -27.46 -16.55
C GLU A 47 -2.96 -27.67 -17.61
N SER A 48 -4.24 -27.73 -17.23
CA SER A 48 -5.35 -28.04 -18.13
C SER A 48 -6.11 -26.77 -18.59
N PRO A 49 -6.59 -26.69 -19.85
CA PRO A 49 -7.48 -25.61 -20.30
C PRO A 49 -8.75 -25.50 -19.46
N GLU A 50 -9.29 -26.63 -18.99
CA GLU A 50 -10.50 -26.71 -18.18
C GLU A 50 -10.27 -26.14 -16.78
N SER A 51 -9.15 -26.47 -16.12
CA SER A 51 -8.80 -25.93 -14.80
C SER A 51 -8.45 -24.44 -14.86
N ARG A 52 -7.76 -23.99 -15.93
CA ARG A 52 -7.54 -22.56 -16.18
C ARG A 52 -8.85 -21.80 -16.42
N ALA A 53 -9.79 -22.35 -17.19
CA ALA A 53 -11.09 -21.74 -17.41
C ALA A 53 -11.88 -21.55 -16.10
N VAL A 54 -11.85 -22.53 -15.18
CA VAL A 54 -12.46 -22.41 -13.84
C VAL A 54 -11.80 -21.30 -13.02
N PHE A 55 -10.46 -21.21 -13.03
CA PHE A 55 -9.73 -20.15 -12.34
C PHE A 55 -10.03 -18.75 -12.92
N ILE A 56 -10.08 -18.62 -14.24
CA ILE A 56 -10.38 -17.36 -14.92
C ILE A 56 -11.83 -16.92 -14.62
N ASN A 57 -12.80 -17.84 -14.70
CA ASN A 57 -14.21 -17.52 -14.42
C ASN A 57 -14.43 -17.12 -12.94
N SER A 58 -13.77 -17.81 -12.00
CA SER A 58 -13.84 -17.45 -10.57
C SER A 58 -13.11 -16.14 -10.26
N THR A 59 -11.97 -15.87 -10.90
CA THR A 59 -11.25 -14.58 -10.83
C THR A 59 -12.12 -13.43 -11.36
N MET A 60 -12.73 -13.60 -12.54
CA MET A 60 -13.64 -12.60 -13.12
C MET A 60 -14.89 -12.39 -12.26
N SER A 61 -15.38 -13.44 -11.58
CA SER A 61 -16.49 -13.33 -10.63
C SER A 61 -16.12 -12.41 -9.45
N LEU A 62 -14.92 -12.56 -8.87
CA LEU A 62 -14.43 -11.68 -7.81
C LEU A 62 -14.21 -10.23 -8.30
N ILE A 63 -13.61 -10.06 -9.48
CA ILE A 63 -13.40 -8.74 -10.11
C ILE A 63 -14.72 -7.98 -10.27
N ASN A 64 -15.78 -8.68 -10.71
CA ASN A 64 -17.10 -8.09 -10.91
C ASN A 64 -17.86 -7.89 -9.59
N GLN A 65 -17.76 -8.83 -8.64
CA GLN A 65 -18.45 -8.77 -7.34
C GLN A 65 -17.95 -7.62 -6.46
N TYR A 66 -16.64 -7.38 -6.43
CA TYR A 66 -15.99 -6.38 -5.57
C TYR A 66 -15.56 -5.13 -6.34
N ASN A 67 -16.03 -4.95 -7.59
CA ASN A 67 -15.69 -3.82 -8.47
C ASN A 67 -14.17 -3.54 -8.61
N LEU A 68 -13.34 -4.58 -8.60
CA LEU A 68 -11.88 -4.44 -8.60
C LEU A 68 -11.38 -3.87 -9.94
N ASP A 69 -10.32 -3.06 -9.91
CA ASP A 69 -9.70 -2.52 -11.12
C ASP A 69 -8.90 -3.58 -11.90
N GLY A 70 -8.63 -4.74 -11.29
CA GLY A 70 -7.84 -5.81 -11.88
C GLY A 70 -7.51 -6.93 -10.89
N VAL A 71 -6.51 -7.72 -11.27
CA VAL A 71 -5.97 -8.85 -10.49
C VAL A 71 -4.45 -8.86 -10.58
N ASP A 72 -3.80 -9.21 -9.47
CA ASP A 72 -2.39 -9.58 -9.45
C ASP A 72 -2.28 -11.10 -9.23
N ILE A 73 -1.42 -11.78 -10.00
CA ILE A 73 -1.18 -13.22 -9.84
C ILE A 73 0.19 -13.43 -9.22
N ASP A 74 0.18 -13.93 -7.98
CA ASP A 74 1.34 -14.11 -7.13
C ASP A 74 1.63 -15.60 -6.95
N TRP A 75 2.13 -16.26 -8.01
CA TRP A 75 2.51 -17.66 -7.94
C TRP A 75 3.94 -17.77 -7.40
N GLU A 76 4.07 -18.40 -6.24
CA GLU A 76 5.34 -18.74 -5.59
C GLU A 76 5.65 -20.27 -5.63
N TYR A 77 6.33 -20.80 -6.65
CA TYR A 77 6.77 -20.15 -7.89
C TYR A 77 6.55 -21.07 -9.11
N PRO A 78 6.43 -20.54 -10.34
CA PRO A 78 6.46 -21.36 -11.54
C PRO A 78 7.80 -22.08 -11.68
N GLY A 79 7.77 -23.42 -11.72
CA GLY A 79 8.91 -24.26 -12.05
C GLY A 79 9.90 -24.55 -10.92
N ARG A 80 9.74 -23.91 -9.74
CA ARG A 80 10.50 -24.23 -8.52
C ARG A 80 9.59 -24.27 -7.29
N LYS A 81 10.15 -24.74 -6.17
CA LYS A 81 9.45 -24.77 -4.89
C LYS A 81 9.40 -23.39 -4.23
N GLY A 82 8.25 -23.05 -3.65
CA GLY A 82 8.10 -22.06 -2.58
C GLY A 82 7.87 -22.80 -1.25
N ALA A 83 6.70 -22.56 -0.63
CA ALA A 83 6.24 -23.32 0.54
C ALA A 83 6.32 -24.85 0.37
N ILE A 84 6.51 -25.58 1.47
CA ILE A 84 7.05 -26.95 1.47
C ILE A 84 6.13 -28.00 0.83
N CYS A 85 4.87 -27.68 0.58
CA CYS A 85 3.88 -28.58 -0.02
C CYS A 85 3.28 -28.08 -1.35
N ASN A 86 3.89 -27.08 -1.99
CA ASN A 86 3.46 -26.59 -3.30
C ASN A 86 3.70 -27.67 -4.37
N VAL A 87 2.72 -27.88 -5.25
CA VAL A 87 2.90 -28.72 -6.45
C VAL A 87 3.70 -27.94 -7.47
N VAL A 88 4.69 -28.58 -8.09
CA VAL A 88 5.62 -27.98 -9.04
C VAL A 88 5.85 -28.94 -10.22
N ASN A 89 5.82 -28.40 -11.43
CA ASN A 89 6.23 -29.07 -12.67
C ASN A 89 7.34 -28.24 -13.34
N PRO A 90 8.63 -28.51 -13.04
CA PRO A 90 9.77 -27.74 -13.57
C PRO A 90 9.89 -27.73 -15.10
N GLN A 91 9.17 -28.61 -15.80
CA GLN A 91 9.15 -28.67 -17.25
C GLN A 91 8.08 -27.76 -17.86
N ASN A 92 6.90 -27.65 -17.23
CA ASN A 92 5.72 -27.05 -17.85
C ASN A 92 5.13 -25.84 -17.11
N ASP A 93 5.44 -25.62 -15.82
CA ASP A 93 4.78 -24.56 -15.02
C ASP A 93 4.86 -23.18 -15.67
N THR A 94 6.04 -22.80 -16.15
CA THR A 94 6.29 -21.46 -16.72
C THR A 94 5.64 -21.27 -18.10
N SER A 95 5.52 -22.31 -18.92
CA SER A 95 4.77 -22.25 -20.19
C SER A 95 3.24 -22.31 -19.95
N ASN A 96 2.80 -23.07 -18.95
CA ASN A 96 1.42 -23.09 -18.46
C ASN A 96 1.03 -21.72 -17.88
N PHE A 97 1.90 -21.06 -17.11
CA PHE A 97 1.66 -19.73 -16.55
C PHE A 97 1.52 -18.66 -17.64
N LEU A 98 2.40 -18.66 -18.65
CA LEU A 98 2.27 -17.78 -19.80
C LEU A 98 0.96 -18.03 -20.58
N THR A 99 0.49 -19.27 -20.62
CA THR A 99 -0.78 -19.63 -21.25
C THR A 99 -1.98 -19.13 -20.43
N LEU A 100 -1.95 -19.33 -19.11
CA LEU A 100 -2.92 -18.76 -18.17
C LEU A 100 -3.01 -17.24 -18.28
N LEU A 101 -1.88 -16.52 -18.33
CA LEU A 101 -1.87 -15.06 -18.42
C LEU A 101 -2.39 -14.53 -19.77
N LYS A 102 -2.24 -15.30 -20.87
CA LYS A 102 -2.86 -14.98 -22.17
C LYS A 102 -4.39 -15.11 -22.11
N GLU A 103 -4.87 -16.23 -21.59
CA GLU A 103 -6.30 -16.52 -21.44
C GLU A 103 -6.97 -15.54 -20.43
N LEU A 104 -6.29 -15.26 -19.32
CA LEU A 104 -6.74 -14.30 -18.30
C LEU A 104 -6.74 -12.87 -18.83
N ARG A 105 -5.73 -12.43 -19.61
CA ARG A 105 -5.77 -11.12 -20.29
C ARG A 105 -6.97 -11.02 -21.24
N ALA A 106 -7.30 -12.08 -21.98
CA ALA A 106 -8.46 -12.07 -22.87
C ALA A 106 -9.79 -11.90 -22.11
N ALA A 107 -9.90 -12.41 -20.88
CA ALA A 107 -11.08 -12.24 -20.03
C ALA A 107 -11.11 -10.90 -19.26
N VAL A 108 -9.98 -10.46 -18.71
CA VAL A 108 -9.81 -9.21 -17.93
C VAL A 108 -9.89 -7.97 -18.84
N GLY A 109 -9.46 -8.09 -20.10
CA GLY A 109 -9.54 -7.03 -21.10
C GLY A 109 -8.74 -5.79 -20.70
N ASN A 110 -9.43 -4.65 -20.57
CA ASN A 110 -8.84 -3.34 -20.23
C ASN A 110 -8.67 -3.10 -18.71
N LYS A 111 -9.10 -4.03 -17.85
CA LYS A 111 -8.73 -4.02 -16.43
C LYS A 111 -7.27 -4.42 -16.27
N LEU A 112 -6.70 -4.16 -15.09
CA LEU A 112 -5.30 -4.43 -14.82
C LEU A 112 -5.05 -5.93 -14.62
N LEU A 113 -3.99 -6.45 -15.23
CA LEU A 113 -3.44 -7.78 -14.95
C LEU A 113 -1.96 -7.62 -14.67
N THR A 114 -1.58 -7.84 -13.42
CA THR A 114 -0.20 -7.75 -12.94
C THR A 114 0.25 -9.09 -12.35
N ILE A 115 1.53 -9.19 -12.04
CA ILE A 115 2.15 -10.38 -11.45
C ILE A 115 3.14 -9.94 -10.37
N ALA A 116 3.08 -10.53 -9.19
CA ALA A 116 4.24 -10.63 -8.32
C ALA A 116 5.17 -11.74 -8.84
N ALA A 117 6.48 -11.52 -8.73
CA ALA A 117 7.48 -12.50 -9.13
C ALA A 117 8.77 -12.33 -8.32
N ARG A 118 9.51 -13.42 -8.14
CA ARG A 118 10.79 -13.45 -7.42
C ARG A 118 11.82 -12.46 -8.00
N ALA A 119 12.90 -12.23 -7.25
CA ALA A 119 14.00 -11.34 -7.63
C ALA A 119 14.81 -11.75 -8.89
N GLU A 120 14.41 -12.81 -9.59
CA GLU A 120 14.95 -13.36 -10.83
C GLU A 120 13.78 -13.77 -11.75
N THR A 121 14.03 -14.11 -13.02
CA THR A 121 12.97 -14.59 -13.92
C THR A 121 12.45 -15.98 -13.52
N PHE A 122 11.25 -16.33 -14.01
CA PHE A 122 10.62 -17.65 -13.81
C PHE A 122 11.53 -18.81 -14.19
N ASP A 123 11.42 -19.95 -13.51
CA ASP A 123 12.26 -21.11 -13.78
C ASP A 123 11.68 -22.00 -14.88
N GLY A 124 12.53 -22.46 -15.78
CA GLY A 124 12.28 -23.61 -16.64
C GLY A 124 13.12 -24.81 -16.20
N PRO A 125 13.26 -25.84 -17.05
CA PRO A 125 13.98 -27.08 -16.73
C PRO A 125 15.42 -26.92 -16.23
N ASN A 126 16.04 -25.77 -16.53
CA ASN A 126 17.46 -25.46 -16.26
C ASN A 126 17.63 -24.20 -15.38
N GLY A 127 16.61 -23.80 -14.62
CA GLY A 127 16.61 -22.57 -13.83
C GLY A 127 16.03 -21.35 -14.57
N PRO A 128 16.35 -20.10 -14.17
CA PRO A 128 15.70 -18.88 -14.68
C PRO A 128 15.72 -18.76 -16.21
N ILE A 129 14.57 -18.46 -16.81
CA ILE A 129 14.45 -18.31 -18.27
C ILE A 129 15.10 -16.99 -18.77
N PRO A 130 15.78 -17.01 -19.93
CA PRO A 130 16.46 -15.83 -20.47
C PRO A 130 15.55 -14.87 -21.24
N ASP A 131 14.28 -15.21 -21.48
CA ASP A 131 13.31 -14.40 -22.23
C ASP A 131 11.94 -14.41 -21.54
N VAL A 132 11.46 -13.23 -21.15
CA VAL A 132 10.13 -12.99 -20.58
C VAL A 132 9.29 -12.05 -21.45
N SER A 133 9.69 -11.78 -22.70
CA SER A 133 8.96 -10.92 -23.64
C SER A 133 7.51 -11.38 -23.87
N GLY A 134 7.28 -12.70 -23.85
CA GLY A 134 5.95 -13.30 -23.87
C GLY A 134 5.07 -12.82 -22.71
N PHE A 135 5.60 -12.78 -21.49
CA PHE A 135 4.89 -12.25 -20.31
C PHE A 135 4.69 -10.74 -20.42
N ALA A 136 5.72 -10.01 -20.85
CA ALA A 136 5.66 -8.57 -21.08
C ALA A 136 4.58 -8.14 -22.10
N SER A 137 4.16 -9.05 -23.00
CA SER A 137 3.07 -8.82 -23.95
C SER A 137 1.66 -8.88 -23.34
N VAL A 138 1.48 -9.55 -22.18
CA VAL A 138 0.16 -9.79 -21.57
C VAL A 138 -0.08 -9.11 -20.23
N VAL A 139 0.95 -8.93 -19.39
CA VAL A 139 0.80 -8.21 -18.10
C VAL A 139 0.95 -6.71 -18.29
N ASP A 140 0.29 -5.89 -17.47
CA ASP A 140 0.52 -4.44 -17.43
C ASP A 140 1.90 -4.12 -16.85
N TRP A 141 2.31 -4.84 -15.80
CA TRP A 141 3.66 -4.82 -15.22
C TRP A 141 3.93 -6.05 -14.35
N VAL A 142 5.21 -6.23 -13.98
CA VAL A 142 5.66 -7.16 -12.93
C VAL A 142 6.10 -6.40 -11.69
N ASN A 143 5.68 -6.89 -10.53
CA ASN A 143 6.14 -6.49 -9.20
C ASN A 143 7.27 -7.44 -8.79
N VAL A 144 8.52 -7.02 -8.97
CA VAL A 144 9.71 -7.83 -8.70
C VAL A 144 10.00 -7.79 -7.20
N MET A 145 9.79 -8.90 -6.51
CA MET A 145 10.03 -9.08 -5.08
C MET A 145 11.53 -9.14 -4.84
N ALA A 146 12.15 -7.96 -4.62
CA ALA A 146 13.58 -7.75 -4.49
C ALA A 146 14.03 -7.67 -3.01
N TYR A 147 13.51 -8.61 -2.24
CA TYR A 147 13.69 -8.80 -0.80
C TYR A 147 13.69 -10.32 -0.50
N ASP A 148 13.58 -10.75 0.76
CA ASP A 148 13.71 -12.17 1.17
C ASP A 148 15.00 -12.87 0.67
N MET A 149 16.09 -12.12 0.48
CA MET A 149 17.32 -12.63 -0.12
C MET A 149 18.25 -13.34 0.87
N ALA A 150 18.01 -13.23 2.18
CA ALA A 150 18.82 -13.86 3.23
C ALA A 150 18.05 -14.75 4.20
N VAL A 151 16.72 -14.90 4.05
CA VAL A 151 15.96 -15.96 4.73
C VAL A 151 16.33 -17.35 4.17
N ASP A 152 15.87 -18.43 4.81
CA ASP A 152 16.04 -19.78 4.24
C ASP A 152 15.02 -20.02 3.12
N ASP A 153 15.51 -20.32 1.91
CA ASP A 153 14.68 -20.71 0.75
C ASP A 153 14.64 -22.24 0.55
N HIS A 154 14.99 -23.00 1.60
CA HIS A 154 15.10 -24.46 1.63
C HIS A 154 16.16 -25.05 0.69
N SER A 155 17.04 -24.23 0.11
CA SER A 155 18.09 -24.68 -0.82
C SER A 155 19.26 -25.40 -0.16
N ASN A 156 19.48 -25.19 1.15
CA ASN A 156 20.65 -25.70 1.90
C ASN A 156 22.02 -25.22 1.33
N GLU A 157 22.03 -24.16 0.50
CA GLU A 157 23.24 -23.56 -0.06
C GLU A 157 24.18 -23.01 1.05
N PRO A 158 25.50 -22.82 0.81
CA PRO A 158 26.42 -22.31 1.82
C PRO A 158 26.03 -20.95 2.41
N TRP A 159 25.37 -20.10 1.63
CA TRP A 159 24.93 -18.78 2.09
C TRP A 159 23.76 -18.84 3.09
N THR A 160 22.99 -19.95 3.16
CA THR A 160 21.89 -20.09 4.15
C THR A 160 22.39 -20.36 5.57
N LYS A 161 23.71 -20.56 5.75
CA LYS A 161 24.37 -20.82 7.04
C LYS A 161 25.08 -19.59 7.63
N ILE A 162 24.96 -18.44 6.98
CA ILE A 162 25.48 -17.16 7.46
C ILE A 162 24.37 -16.12 7.55
N THR A 163 24.64 -15.09 8.34
CA THR A 163 23.91 -13.81 8.34
C THR A 163 24.18 -13.02 7.05
N GLY A 164 23.29 -12.09 6.73
CA GLY A 164 23.39 -11.24 5.55
C GLY A 164 22.15 -10.39 5.30
N PRO A 165 22.21 -9.46 4.35
CA PRO A 165 21.17 -8.47 4.09
C PRO A 165 19.93 -9.10 3.45
N ASN A 166 18.73 -8.73 3.90
CA ASN A 166 17.48 -9.28 3.35
C ASN A 166 17.09 -8.67 2.00
N ALA A 167 17.26 -7.36 1.83
CA ALA A 167 16.97 -6.64 0.60
C ALA A 167 18.19 -5.85 0.11
N PRO A 168 19.33 -6.49 -0.20
CA PRO A 168 20.56 -5.79 -0.61
C PRO A 168 20.33 -4.97 -1.89
N PHE A 169 20.81 -3.73 -1.90
CA PHE A 169 20.84 -2.90 -3.12
C PHE A 169 21.80 -3.49 -4.16
N ASN A 170 22.99 -3.90 -3.72
CA ASN A 170 24.06 -4.52 -4.49
C ASN A 170 24.73 -5.61 -3.63
N VAL A 171 25.59 -6.45 -4.22
CA VAL A 171 26.25 -7.56 -3.51
C VAL A 171 27.69 -7.25 -3.13
N THR A 172 28.12 -7.75 -1.97
CA THR A 172 29.54 -7.92 -1.68
C THR A 172 30.02 -9.21 -2.32
N ALA A 173 31.03 -9.10 -3.20
CA ALA A 173 31.45 -10.19 -4.07
C ALA A 173 31.96 -11.40 -3.27
N GLY A 174 31.32 -12.55 -3.44
CA GLY A 174 31.64 -13.79 -2.73
C GLY A 174 31.13 -13.88 -1.29
N GLN A 175 30.33 -12.93 -0.80
CA GLN A 175 29.71 -12.96 0.52
C GLN A 175 28.18 -13.01 0.44
N GLY A 176 27.55 -13.94 1.16
CA GLY A 176 26.10 -14.14 1.13
C GLY A 176 25.57 -14.58 -0.24
N ARG A 177 24.24 -14.50 -0.41
CA ARG A 177 23.58 -14.75 -1.69
C ARG A 177 24.03 -13.70 -2.71
N GLN A 178 24.47 -14.13 -3.89
CA GLN A 178 24.96 -13.22 -4.94
C GLN A 178 23.81 -12.65 -5.80
N LEU A 179 22.77 -12.15 -5.11
CA LEU A 179 21.54 -11.58 -5.65
C LEU A 179 21.24 -10.25 -4.92
N SER A 180 20.67 -9.27 -5.63
CA SER A 180 20.38 -7.93 -5.08
C SER A 180 19.43 -7.15 -5.97
N PHE A 181 18.78 -6.12 -5.40
CA PHE A 181 17.83 -5.22 -6.05
C PHE A 181 18.28 -4.71 -7.43
N THR A 182 19.54 -4.27 -7.55
CA THR A 182 20.10 -3.80 -8.83
C THR A 182 20.37 -4.94 -9.81
N GLN A 183 20.80 -6.11 -9.34
CA GLN A 183 20.94 -7.30 -10.20
C GLN A 183 19.57 -7.77 -10.70
N SER A 184 18.56 -7.81 -9.83
CA SER A 184 17.17 -8.19 -10.16
C SER A 184 16.58 -7.32 -11.26
N ALA A 185 16.65 -5.99 -11.10
CA ALA A 185 16.21 -5.06 -12.13
C ALA A 185 16.94 -5.30 -13.47
N ASN A 186 18.27 -5.48 -13.42
CA ASN A 186 19.08 -5.77 -14.60
C ASN A 186 18.73 -7.11 -15.27
N THR A 187 18.40 -8.15 -14.50
CA THR A 187 18.00 -9.48 -15.02
C THR A 187 16.66 -9.38 -15.74
N TRP A 188 15.63 -8.79 -15.13
CA TRP A 188 14.32 -8.61 -15.77
C TRP A 188 14.40 -7.73 -17.03
N LEU A 189 15.21 -6.66 -17.02
CA LEU A 189 15.49 -5.84 -18.21
C LEU A 189 16.16 -6.65 -19.33
N LYS A 190 17.23 -7.39 -19.02
CA LYS A 190 17.99 -8.18 -20.01
C LYS A 190 17.15 -9.31 -20.62
N SER A 191 16.24 -9.89 -19.85
CA SER A 191 15.29 -10.89 -20.35
C SER A 191 14.08 -10.28 -21.09
N GLY A 192 14.10 -8.99 -21.44
CA GLY A 192 13.12 -8.39 -22.33
C GLY A 192 11.84 -7.88 -21.68
N MET A 193 11.78 -7.72 -20.35
CA MET A 193 10.73 -6.94 -19.71
C MET A 193 11.03 -5.44 -19.87
N PRO A 194 10.15 -4.62 -20.48
CA PRO A 194 10.39 -3.19 -20.62
C PRO A 194 10.50 -2.49 -19.27
N ALA A 195 11.39 -1.49 -19.14
CA ALA A 195 11.55 -0.68 -17.93
C ALA A 195 10.21 -0.11 -17.40
N SER A 196 9.36 0.38 -18.32
CA SER A 196 8.00 0.89 -18.04
C SER A 196 6.98 -0.16 -17.57
N LYS A 197 7.40 -1.43 -17.47
CA LYS A 197 6.67 -2.59 -16.93
C LYS A 197 7.37 -3.28 -15.76
N ILE A 198 8.48 -2.74 -15.24
CA ILE A 198 9.16 -3.27 -14.04
C ILE A 198 8.84 -2.36 -12.85
N VAL A 199 8.18 -2.91 -11.83
CA VAL A 199 7.98 -2.30 -10.51
C VAL A 199 8.89 -3.03 -9.53
N MET A 200 9.74 -2.31 -8.80
CA MET A 200 10.67 -2.93 -7.84
C MET A 200 10.04 -2.97 -6.45
N GLY A 201 9.88 -4.17 -5.89
CA GLY A 201 9.40 -4.38 -4.52
C GLY A 201 10.47 -4.01 -3.48
N VAL A 202 10.02 -3.39 -2.39
CA VAL A 202 10.76 -3.19 -1.14
C VAL A 202 9.88 -3.64 0.01
N GLU A 203 10.49 -3.93 1.16
CA GLU A 203 9.78 -4.36 2.36
C GLU A 203 9.86 -3.28 3.45
N PHE A 204 8.83 -3.19 4.29
CA PHE A 204 8.77 -2.30 5.47
C PHE A 204 8.91 -3.11 6.77
N ILE A 205 9.72 -4.16 6.70
CA ILE A 205 10.05 -5.08 7.79
C ILE A 205 11.57 -5.32 7.83
N GLY A 206 11.99 -6.23 8.69
CA GLY A 206 13.31 -6.80 8.73
C GLY A 206 13.29 -8.19 9.35
N HIS A 207 14.37 -8.95 9.15
CA HIS A 207 14.43 -10.36 9.52
C HIS A 207 15.54 -10.60 10.53
N ALA A 208 15.16 -11.16 11.69
CA ALA A 208 16.06 -11.50 12.77
C ALA A 208 16.75 -12.85 12.58
N MET A 209 18.02 -12.92 12.99
CA MET A 209 18.86 -14.11 12.96
C MET A 209 19.74 -14.15 14.21
N THR A 210 20.08 -15.32 14.72
CA THR A 210 21.04 -15.44 15.84
C THR A 210 22.44 -15.70 15.28
N ALA A 211 23.36 -14.77 15.44
CA ALA A 211 24.73 -14.92 14.98
C ALA A 211 25.54 -15.88 15.88
N THR A 212 26.45 -16.65 15.30
CA THR A 212 27.39 -17.50 16.07
C THR A 212 28.45 -16.68 16.81
N ASP A 213 28.78 -15.50 16.27
CA ASP A 213 29.94 -14.69 16.66
C ASP A 213 29.53 -13.22 16.95
N GLN A 214 30.49 -12.42 17.45
CA GLN A 214 30.30 -10.98 17.60
C GLN A 214 30.51 -10.28 16.26
N MET A 215 29.62 -9.35 15.90
CA MET A 215 29.74 -8.53 14.69
C MET A 215 30.39 -7.17 15.00
N SER A 216 31.44 -6.82 14.27
CA SER A 216 31.99 -5.45 14.23
C SER A 216 31.73 -4.80 12.87
N ASP A 217 32.44 -5.25 11.83
CA ASP A 217 32.54 -4.58 10.53
C ASP A 217 31.89 -5.38 9.39
N SER A 218 31.40 -6.60 9.68
CA SER A 218 30.80 -7.52 8.71
C SER A 218 29.46 -8.04 9.21
N GLN A 219 28.44 -7.91 8.36
CA GLN A 219 27.12 -8.56 8.52
C GLN A 219 27.11 -10.03 8.09
N TYR A 220 28.26 -10.57 7.64
CA TYR A 220 28.41 -11.94 7.16
C TYR A 220 29.25 -12.76 8.16
N VAL A 221 28.58 -13.36 9.15
CA VAL A 221 29.12 -14.36 10.08
C VAL A 221 28.18 -15.57 10.16
N GLY A 222 28.60 -16.68 10.79
CA GLY A 222 27.72 -17.85 10.96
C GLY A 222 26.41 -17.52 11.68
N ARG A 223 25.35 -18.30 11.41
CA ARG A 223 24.07 -18.20 12.12
C ARG A 223 23.60 -19.53 12.70
N ASP A 224 22.85 -19.47 13.79
CA ASP A 224 21.90 -20.53 14.14
C ASP A 224 20.83 -20.62 13.04
N LEU A 225 20.39 -21.84 12.73
CA LEU A 225 19.29 -22.08 11.77
C LEU A 225 17.93 -22.03 12.47
N THR A 226 17.90 -22.00 13.81
CA THR A 226 16.73 -21.70 14.62
C THR A 226 16.40 -20.22 14.48
N VAL A 227 15.30 -19.91 13.78
CA VAL A 227 14.83 -18.52 13.64
C VAL A 227 14.45 -17.97 15.03
N PRO A 228 15.09 -16.89 15.51
CA PRO A 228 14.72 -16.28 16.79
C PRO A 228 13.34 -15.63 16.69
N LYS A 229 12.69 -15.36 17.82
CA LYS A 229 11.51 -14.50 17.82
C LYS A 229 11.90 -13.11 17.30
N GLY A 230 11.09 -12.59 16.38
CA GLY A 230 11.10 -11.23 15.87
C GLY A 230 10.55 -10.22 16.89
N ASP A 231 9.68 -9.33 16.43
CA ASP A 231 9.06 -8.31 17.28
C ASP A 231 7.94 -8.87 18.20
N GLN A 232 7.12 -8.03 18.84
CA GLN A 232 6.12 -8.50 19.80
C GLN A 232 5.01 -9.33 19.13
N ASP A 233 4.67 -9.00 17.88
CA ASP A 233 3.56 -9.53 17.10
C ASP A 233 3.96 -10.81 16.35
N ASP A 234 5.27 -11.12 16.24
CA ASP A 234 5.79 -12.40 15.72
C ASP A 234 5.38 -13.57 16.65
N ALA A 235 4.42 -14.37 16.20
CA ALA A 235 3.85 -15.49 16.93
C ALA A 235 4.24 -16.82 16.27
N LEU A 236 4.34 -17.89 17.08
CA LEU A 236 4.64 -19.23 16.57
C LEU A 236 3.60 -19.69 15.55
N TRP A 237 4.05 -19.90 14.32
CA TRP A 237 3.22 -20.27 13.17
C TRP A 237 3.87 -21.42 12.39
N ALA A 238 3.06 -22.15 11.62
CA ALA A 238 3.52 -23.22 10.74
C ALA A 238 2.80 -23.10 9.39
N GLU A 239 3.49 -23.44 8.30
CA GLU A 239 2.86 -23.50 6.97
C GLU A 239 1.64 -24.44 6.97
N PRO A 240 0.62 -24.18 6.13
CA PRO A 240 -0.56 -25.06 5.94
C PRO A 240 -0.21 -26.32 5.11
N CYS A 241 0.89 -26.96 5.48
CA CYS A 241 1.55 -28.06 4.80
C CYS A 241 1.75 -29.25 5.75
N PRO A 242 1.43 -30.49 5.33
CA PRO A 242 1.67 -31.68 6.15
C PRO A 242 3.16 -31.80 6.51
N GLY A 243 3.45 -31.90 7.81
CA GLY A 243 4.82 -32.00 8.34
C GLY A 243 5.52 -30.66 8.62
N ALA A 244 4.89 -29.51 8.37
CA ALA A 244 5.43 -28.22 8.80
C ALA A 244 5.52 -28.15 10.34
N SER A 245 6.64 -27.66 10.84
CA SER A 245 6.85 -27.39 12.26
C SER A 245 6.48 -25.94 12.60
N GLN A 246 6.12 -25.68 13.85
CA GLN A 246 5.96 -24.30 14.32
C GLN A 246 7.32 -23.63 14.48
N THR A 247 7.45 -22.43 13.93
CA THR A 247 8.62 -21.56 14.05
C THR A 247 8.16 -20.12 14.28
N TYR A 248 9.10 -19.28 14.73
CA TYR A 248 8.99 -17.84 14.57
C TYR A 248 9.32 -17.44 13.13
N SER A 249 8.82 -16.29 12.69
CA SER A 249 9.20 -15.70 11.40
C SER A 249 10.49 -14.87 11.50
N GLY A 250 10.84 -14.42 12.72
CA GLY A 250 11.94 -13.48 12.93
C GLY A 250 11.61 -12.05 12.48
N VAL A 251 10.36 -11.78 12.05
CA VAL A 251 9.97 -10.50 11.47
C VAL A 251 9.95 -9.40 12.53
N TRP A 252 10.62 -8.30 12.19
CA TRP A 252 10.54 -7.01 12.87
C TRP A 252 9.91 -6.00 11.94
N THR A 253 8.66 -5.62 12.20
CA THR A 253 8.01 -4.52 11.47
C THR A 253 8.74 -3.20 11.74
N TRP A 254 8.83 -2.31 10.75
CA TRP A 254 9.39 -0.96 10.96
C TRP A 254 8.68 -0.22 12.11
N LYS A 255 7.36 -0.31 12.14
CA LYS A 255 6.48 0.08 13.24
C LYS A 255 7.02 -0.36 14.61
N ASN A 256 7.32 -1.64 14.80
CA ASN A 256 7.78 -2.15 16.10
C ASN A 256 9.27 -1.89 16.37
N LEU A 257 10.15 -1.81 15.36
CA LEU A 257 11.52 -1.30 15.52
C LEU A 257 11.53 0.10 16.16
N ARG A 258 10.57 0.95 15.77
CA ARG A 258 10.37 2.30 16.34
C ARG A 258 9.63 2.25 17.68
N GLN A 259 8.46 1.60 17.74
CA GLN A 259 7.55 1.67 18.89
C GLN A 259 8.02 0.87 20.12
N GLN A 260 8.88 -0.14 19.95
CA GLN A 260 9.55 -0.82 21.06
C GLN A 260 10.88 -0.17 21.47
N GLY A 261 11.27 0.93 20.83
CA GLY A 261 12.47 1.69 21.18
C GLY A 261 13.80 1.05 20.80
N LEU A 262 13.82 0.07 19.88
CA LEU A 262 15.08 -0.41 19.29
C LEU A 262 15.74 0.73 18.50
N LEU A 263 14.95 1.48 17.72
CA LEU A 263 15.34 2.70 17.02
C LEU A 263 14.72 3.94 17.70
N GLU A 264 15.50 4.67 18.50
CA GLU A 264 15.13 5.99 19.07
C GLU A 264 14.92 7.02 17.95
N CYS A 265 15.77 6.98 16.92
CA CYS A 265 15.65 7.80 15.71
C CYS A 265 15.70 6.90 14.46
N THR A 266 15.19 7.38 13.31
CA THR A 266 15.08 6.58 12.07
C THR A 266 16.39 5.95 11.59
N MET A 267 17.55 6.44 12.04
CA MET A 267 18.88 5.91 11.72
C MET A 267 19.75 5.77 12.98
N SER A 268 19.17 5.60 14.17
CA SER A 268 19.92 5.42 15.42
C SER A 268 19.18 4.60 16.48
N VAL A 269 19.90 3.65 17.07
CA VAL A 269 19.44 2.87 18.22
C VAL A 269 19.28 3.73 19.47
N ALA A 270 18.45 3.27 20.42
CA ALA A 270 18.32 3.91 21.72
C ALA A 270 19.62 3.84 22.54
N LYS A 271 19.95 4.96 23.19
CA LYS A 271 21.16 5.09 24.02
C LYS A 271 21.12 4.14 25.22
N ASN A 272 22.30 3.66 25.63
CA ASN A 272 22.50 2.74 26.76
C ASN A 272 21.80 1.38 26.61
N THR A 273 21.59 0.91 25.38
CA THR A 273 21.12 -0.45 25.08
C THR A 273 22.29 -1.32 24.56
N PRO A 274 22.19 -2.66 24.60
CA PRO A 274 23.17 -3.56 23.99
C PRO A 274 23.07 -3.63 22.45
N TRP A 275 22.13 -2.89 21.85
CA TRP A 275 21.94 -2.79 20.40
C TRP A 275 22.91 -1.80 19.76
N THR A 276 23.29 -2.10 18.52
CA THR A 276 24.05 -1.24 17.62
C THR A 276 23.32 -1.15 16.28
N ARG A 277 23.37 0.00 15.59
CA ARG A 277 23.01 0.10 14.16
C ARG A 277 24.27 0.33 13.35
N ASN A 278 24.47 -0.50 12.34
CA ASN A 278 25.49 -0.33 11.31
C ASN A 278 24.81 -0.14 9.94
N PHE A 279 25.56 0.35 8.95
CA PHE A 279 25.11 0.49 7.58
C PHE A 279 26.22 0.02 6.64
N ASP A 280 25.93 -0.99 5.83
CA ASP A 280 26.88 -1.52 4.86
C ASP A 280 26.85 -0.67 3.58
N ASN A 281 28.00 -0.07 3.21
CA ASN A 281 28.09 0.85 2.08
C ASN A 281 28.18 0.15 0.71
N VAL A 282 28.36 -1.18 0.67
CA VAL A 282 28.29 -1.98 -0.56
C VAL A 282 26.84 -2.42 -0.78
N THR A 283 26.23 -3.06 0.22
CA THR A 283 24.84 -3.55 0.10
C THR A 283 23.81 -2.44 0.29
N ASN A 284 24.22 -1.27 0.78
CA ASN A 284 23.40 -0.09 1.04
C ASN A 284 22.14 -0.41 1.85
N THR A 285 22.31 -1.24 2.87
CA THR A 285 21.28 -1.66 3.82
C THR A 285 21.76 -1.46 5.26
N PRO A 286 20.89 -1.00 6.17
CA PRO A 286 21.17 -1.01 7.59
C PRO A 286 21.10 -2.44 8.16
N TRP A 287 21.74 -2.64 9.31
CA TRP A 287 21.48 -3.79 10.17
C TRP A 287 21.58 -3.40 11.65
N LEU A 288 20.80 -4.07 12.48
CA LEU A 288 20.93 -4.00 13.94
C LEU A 288 21.67 -5.24 14.44
N PHE A 289 22.43 -5.08 15.52
CA PHE A 289 23.03 -6.21 16.24
C PHE A 289 23.03 -5.98 17.74
N ASN A 290 22.51 -6.96 18.48
CA ASN A 290 22.54 -7.01 19.93
C ASN A 290 23.78 -7.78 20.42
N THR A 291 24.67 -7.08 21.10
CA THR A 291 25.96 -7.61 21.57
C THR A 291 25.85 -8.64 22.70
N GLU A 292 24.72 -8.70 23.41
CA GLU A 292 24.47 -9.66 24.49
C GLU A 292 23.79 -10.94 23.97
N THR A 293 22.74 -10.80 23.16
CA THR A 293 21.96 -11.94 22.64
C THR A 293 22.47 -12.50 21.32
N LYS A 294 23.40 -11.79 20.66
CA LYS A 294 23.83 -12.00 19.26
C LYS A 294 22.70 -11.94 18.22
N THR A 295 21.57 -11.31 18.54
CA THR A 295 20.48 -11.10 17.59
C THR A 295 20.90 -10.06 16.55
N TYR A 296 21.05 -10.48 15.31
CA TYR A 296 21.16 -9.65 14.11
C TYR A 296 19.78 -9.38 13.54
N ILE A 297 19.53 -8.19 12.98
CA ILE A 297 18.34 -7.87 12.19
C ILE A 297 18.76 -7.12 10.94
N SER A 298 18.51 -7.66 9.75
CA SER A 298 18.57 -6.89 8.49
C SER A 298 17.20 -6.27 8.23
N TYR A 299 17.16 -5.02 7.74
CA TYR A 299 15.92 -4.29 7.45
C TYR A 299 16.14 -3.23 6.37
N ASP A 300 15.08 -2.55 5.96
CA ASP A 300 15.12 -1.30 5.19
C ASP A 300 14.77 -0.10 6.08
N ASP A 301 15.44 1.04 5.86
CA ASP A 301 15.18 2.31 6.55
C ASP A 301 15.15 3.49 5.55
N PRO A 302 14.89 4.74 5.98
CA PRO A 302 14.83 5.89 5.06
C PRO A 302 16.10 6.11 4.23
N GLN A 303 17.28 5.66 4.69
CA GLN A 303 18.54 5.78 3.96
C GLN A 303 18.61 4.77 2.81
N SER A 304 18.35 3.48 3.08
CA SER A 304 18.41 2.41 2.07
C SER A 304 17.26 2.49 1.07
N LEU A 305 16.05 2.83 1.52
CA LEU A 305 14.90 3.05 0.64
C LEU A 305 15.12 4.24 -0.29
N TYR A 306 15.72 5.33 0.18
CA TYR A 306 16.01 6.49 -0.69
C TYR A 306 16.96 6.11 -1.84
N ILE A 307 18.00 5.34 -1.55
CA ILE A 307 18.96 4.84 -2.55
C ILE A 307 18.25 3.95 -3.59
N LYS A 308 17.35 3.06 -3.14
CA LYS A 308 16.49 2.24 -4.02
C LYS A 308 15.54 3.08 -4.87
N THR A 309 14.90 4.10 -4.30
CA THR A 309 14.00 5.02 -5.00
C THR A 309 14.73 5.84 -6.07
N GLU A 310 15.88 6.42 -5.76
CA GLU A 310 16.68 7.18 -6.74
C GLU A 310 17.25 6.27 -7.86
N TYR A 311 17.55 5.00 -7.57
CA TYR A 311 17.88 4.02 -8.62
C TYR A 311 16.69 3.73 -9.55
N VAL A 312 15.49 3.53 -9.01
CA VAL A 312 14.27 3.33 -9.81
C VAL A 312 14.01 4.54 -10.73
N LYS A 313 14.24 5.78 -10.26
CA LYS A 313 14.24 6.99 -11.10
C LYS A 313 15.30 6.92 -12.20
N SER A 314 16.55 6.65 -11.84
CA SER A 314 17.71 6.71 -12.75
C SER A 314 17.63 5.68 -13.88
N GLN A 315 17.00 4.54 -13.63
CA GLN A 315 16.77 3.47 -14.61
C GLN A 315 15.44 3.62 -15.38
N ASN A 316 14.65 4.67 -15.11
CA ASN A 316 13.34 4.92 -15.71
C ASN A 316 12.40 3.69 -15.61
N LEU A 317 12.43 3.00 -14.46
CA LEU A 317 11.54 1.87 -14.16
C LEU A 317 10.13 2.38 -13.83
N ARG A 318 9.13 1.50 -13.91
CA ARG A 318 7.72 1.87 -13.76
C ARG A 318 7.38 2.47 -12.39
N GLY A 319 7.95 1.92 -11.32
CA GLY A 319 7.45 2.16 -9.98
C GLY A 319 8.17 1.38 -8.89
N MET A 320 7.66 1.51 -7.67
CA MET A 320 7.99 0.64 -6.54
C MET A 320 6.72 0.02 -5.95
N MET A 321 6.86 -1.17 -5.36
CA MET A 321 5.84 -1.90 -4.61
C MET A 321 6.33 -2.05 -3.16
N ILE A 322 5.43 -2.19 -2.19
CA ILE A 322 5.74 -2.23 -0.75
C ILE A 322 5.10 -3.48 -0.13
N TRP A 323 5.89 -4.27 0.59
CA TRP A 323 5.45 -5.37 1.45
C TRP A 323 5.73 -5.08 2.94
N GLU A 324 4.75 -4.75 3.78
CA GLU A 324 3.38 -4.36 3.45
C GLU A 324 3.01 -3.07 4.18
N LEU A 325 1.88 -2.45 3.82
CA LEU A 325 1.58 -1.07 4.22
C LEU A 325 1.31 -0.87 5.71
N THR A 326 0.80 -1.88 6.44
CA THR A 326 0.49 -1.71 7.88
C THR A 326 1.70 -1.83 8.81
N THR A 327 2.86 -2.26 8.29
CA THR A 327 4.12 -2.35 9.04
C THR A 327 4.89 -1.03 9.13
N ASP A 328 4.43 0.05 8.48
CA ASP A 328 5.04 1.39 8.56
C ASP A 328 4.68 2.12 9.88
N ASN A 329 5.52 3.07 10.27
CA ASN A 329 5.36 3.92 11.43
C ASN A 329 4.96 5.33 10.98
N GLY A 330 3.67 5.64 10.97
CA GLY A 330 3.20 7.00 10.68
C GLY A 330 3.53 7.55 9.28
N LYS A 331 3.84 6.67 8.31
CA LYS A 331 4.33 6.97 6.94
C LYS A 331 5.82 7.29 6.82
N GLU A 332 6.66 7.00 7.82
CA GLU A 332 8.11 7.21 7.77
C GLU A 332 8.75 6.60 6.51
N LEU A 333 8.47 5.33 6.21
CA LEU A 333 9.02 4.66 5.02
C LEU A 333 8.22 4.97 3.74
N LEU A 334 6.89 5.04 3.84
CA LEU A 334 6.01 5.36 2.71
C LEU A 334 6.35 6.71 2.07
N ASN A 335 6.66 7.73 2.88
CA ASN A 335 7.02 9.06 2.37
C ASN A 335 8.29 9.03 1.51
N VAL A 336 9.27 8.18 1.86
CA VAL A 336 10.49 7.98 1.06
C VAL A 336 10.15 7.33 -0.28
N VAL A 337 9.33 6.27 -0.29
CA VAL A 337 8.90 5.63 -1.55
C VAL A 337 8.03 6.56 -2.40
N GLN A 338 7.17 7.40 -1.79
CA GLN A 338 6.39 8.40 -2.53
C GLN A 338 7.26 9.52 -3.12
N SER A 339 8.49 9.74 -2.64
CA SER A 339 9.45 10.66 -3.26
C SER A 339 9.82 10.26 -4.70
N LEU A 340 9.50 9.03 -5.13
CA LEU A 340 9.58 8.60 -6.54
C LEU A 340 8.84 9.54 -7.49
N LYS A 341 7.75 10.15 -7.04
CA LYS A 341 6.92 11.10 -7.82
C LYS A 341 7.48 12.53 -7.88
N GLN A 342 8.60 12.79 -7.20
CA GLN A 342 9.21 14.10 -7.07
C GLN A 342 10.60 14.13 -7.74
N PRO A 343 11.12 15.31 -8.10
CA PRO A 343 12.53 15.47 -8.43
C PRO A 343 13.44 14.90 -7.33
N SER A 344 14.63 14.44 -7.70
CA SER A 344 15.67 14.03 -6.74
C SER A 344 15.94 15.15 -5.74
N SER A 345 16.08 14.79 -4.46
CA SER A 345 16.12 15.73 -3.34
C SER A 345 17.38 15.55 -2.48
N ALA A 346 17.39 16.10 -1.26
CA ALA A 346 18.35 15.64 -0.26
C ALA A 346 17.97 14.23 0.21
N ALA A 347 18.96 13.42 0.58
CA ALA A 347 18.71 12.15 1.25
C ALA A 347 18.05 12.40 2.63
N PRO A 348 17.16 11.50 3.12
CA PRO A 348 16.55 11.64 4.44
C PRO A 348 17.59 11.76 5.55
N THR A 349 17.31 12.64 6.51
CA THR A 349 18.11 12.78 7.74
C THR A 349 17.61 11.81 8.81
N ASN A 350 18.48 11.48 9.75
CA ASN A 350 18.11 10.79 10.99
C ASN A 350 17.08 11.62 11.77
N ASP A 351 15.87 11.07 12.00
CA ASP A 351 14.75 11.77 12.63
C ASP A 351 14.32 11.10 13.95
N CYS A 352 14.27 11.91 15.01
CA CYS A 352 13.90 11.52 16.36
C CYS A 352 12.51 12.07 16.77
N SER A 353 11.77 12.70 15.86
CA SER A 353 10.49 13.37 16.14
C SER A 353 9.34 12.40 16.46
N ALA A 354 9.42 11.15 15.98
CA ALA A 354 8.39 10.13 16.12
C ALA A 354 8.34 9.47 17.51
N THR A 355 7.99 10.24 18.54
CA THR A 355 7.40 9.74 19.80
C THR A 355 5.95 10.19 20.00
N ALA A 356 5.46 11.11 19.16
CA ALA A 356 4.02 11.39 19.07
C ALA A 356 3.32 10.25 18.34
N ALA A 357 2.37 9.58 19.00
CA ALA A 357 1.58 8.51 18.42
C ALA A 357 0.84 8.97 17.15
N TYR A 358 0.69 8.04 16.18
CA TYR A 358 -0.03 8.27 14.93
C TYR A 358 -1.44 8.83 15.20
N ASN A 359 -1.67 10.08 14.81
CA ASN A 359 -2.98 10.72 14.84
C ASN A 359 -3.68 10.50 13.48
N PRO A 360 -4.71 9.64 13.38
CA PRO A 360 -5.41 9.39 12.12
C PRO A 360 -6.13 10.63 11.57
N ASN A 361 -6.42 11.62 12.42
CA ASN A 361 -7.15 12.84 12.07
C ASN A 361 -6.24 13.97 11.53
N GLY A 362 -5.06 13.63 11.03
CA GLY A 362 -4.07 14.55 10.45
C GLY A 362 -4.46 15.17 9.10
N VAL A 363 -5.59 15.89 9.05
CA VAL A 363 -5.84 16.89 8.00
C VAL A 363 -4.85 18.03 8.19
N PRO A 364 -4.17 18.53 7.14
CA PRO A 364 -3.28 19.69 7.28
C PRO A 364 -4.03 20.90 7.83
N ALA A 365 -3.63 21.38 9.01
CA ALA A 365 -4.11 22.65 9.53
C ALA A 365 -3.67 23.78 8.59
N ALA A 366 -4.59 24.66 8.23
CA ALA A 366 -4.24 25.88 7.50
C ALA A 366 -3.32 26.75 8.36
N ASP A 367 -2.21 27.22 7.79
CA ASP A 367 -1.23 28.05 8.48
C ASP A 367 -1.92 29.30 9.06
N SER A 368 -1.87 29.42 10.38
CA SER A 368 -2.46 30.50 11.17
C SER A 368 -1.44 31.09 12.14
N SER A 369 -0.24 31.33 11.62
CA SER A 369 0.87 32.06 12.24
C SER A 369 0.50 33.50 12.63
N SER A 370 -0.20 33.63 13.75
CA SER A 370 -0.69 34.89 14.34
C SER A 370 0.43 35.69 15.02
N GLY A 371 1.35 36.23 14.22
CA GLY A 371 2.37 37.18 14.67
C GLY A 371 1.83 38.60 14.83
N ASN A 372 1.79 39.12 16.07
CA ASN A 372 1.36 40.49 16.36
C ASN A 372 2.24 41.54 15.65
N ASN A 373 1.63 42.53 15.00
CA ASN A 373 2.26 43.81 14.67
C ASN A 373 1.21 44.93 14.53
N GLU A 374 1.58 46.15 14.93
CA GLU A 374 0.65 47.28 15.06
C GLU A 374 0.20 47.87 13.71
N SER A 375 -1.01 48.44 13.69
CA SER A 375 -1.64 48.96 12.46
C SER A 375 -1.05 50.31 11.98
N PRO A 376 -0.47 50.39 10.76
CA PRO A 376 -0.05 51.67 10.20
C PRO A 376 -1.24 52.54 9.79
N LYS A 377 -1.23 53.81 10.19
CA LYS A 377 -2.27 54.80 9.82
C LYS A 377 -2.24 55.11 8.31
N PRO A 378 -3.40 55.39 7.68
CA PRO A 378 -3.49 55.58 6.22
C PRO A 378 -2.72 56.80 5.73
N LYS A 379 -1.85 56.62 4.74
CA LYS A 379 -1.23 57.74 3.99
C LYS A 379 -2.20 58.28 2.94
N LYS A 380 -2.29 59.60 2.85
CA LYS A 380 -3.05 60.29 1.78
C LYS A 380 -2.37 60.05 0.43
N ILE A 381 -3.16 59.77 -0.61
CA ILE A 381 -2.73 59.82 -2.01
C ILE A 381 -3.08 61.20 -2.57
N GLY A 382 -2.15 61.84 -3.27
CA GLY A 382 -2.33 63.15 -3.89
C GLY A 382 -3.04 63.08 -5.25
N ALA A 383 -3.57 64.22 -5.71
CA ALA A 383 -4.24 64.35 -7.01
C ALA A 383 -3.35 65.05 -8.05
N GLY A 384 -3.67 64.81 -9.34
CA GLY A 384 -2.92 65.31 -10.50
C GLY A 384 -2.27 64.15 -11.27
N THR A 385 -2.31 64.08 -12.61
CA THR A 385 -2.88 65.01 -13.61
C THR A 385 -3.49 64.23 -14.77
N ALA A 386 -4.40 64.87 -15.52
CA ALA A 386 -5.21 64.23 -16.56
C ALA A 386 -4.64 64.40 -17.97
N MET A 387 -5.01 63.47 -18.87
CA MET A 387 -5.35 63.78 -20.26
C MET A 387 -6.39 62.78 -20.77
N ALA A 388 -7.17 63.17 -21.80
CA ALA A 388 -8.35 62.43 -22.25
C ALA A 388 -8.40 62.29 -23.78
N ILE A 389 -8.96 61.18 -24.24
CA ILE A 389 -9.50 60.96 -25.60
C ILE A 389 -10.87 60.27 -25.43
N THR A 390 -11.81 60.45 -26.37
CA THR A 390 -13.26 60.36 -26.10
C THR A 390 -14.06 59.69 -27.23
N PHE A 391 -15.27 59.18 -26.91
CA PHE A 391 -16.35 58.72 -27.83
C PHE A 391 -16.08 57.42 -28.64
N LEU A 392 -17.03 56.72 -29.29
CA LEU A 392 -18.52 56.70 -29.34
C LEU A 392 -18.97 55.21 -29.11
N LEU A 393 -20.07 54.80 -28.42
CA LEU A 393 -21.54 55.02 -28.54
C LEU A 393 -22.32 54.01 -29.44
N ALA A 394 -23.26 53.24 -28.84
CA ALA A 394 -24.53 52.68 -29.38
C ALA A 394 -24.53 51.65 -30.56
N ALA A 395 -25.61 50.89 -30.88
CA ALA A 395 -26.75 50.30 -30.12
C ALA A 395 -27.64 49.39 -31.04
N PHE A 396 -28.74 48.81 -30.51
CA PHE A 396 -29.81 48.01 -31.16
C PHE A 396 -29.45 46.55 -31.55
N ALA A 397 -30.21 45.47 -31.29
CA ALA A 397 -31.64 45.19 -30.95
C ALA A 397 -32.63 45.21 -32.15
N ALA A 398 -33.73 44.46 -32.19
CA ALA A 398 -34.35 43.45 -31.28
C ALA A 398 -34.69 42.16 -32.11
N LEU A 399 -35.53 41.16 -31.79
CA LEU A 399 -36.64 40.83 -30.86
C LEU A 399 -36.49 39.32 -30.41
N CYS A 400 -37.35 38.59 -29.70
CA CYS A 400 -38.74 38.68 -29.16
C CYS A 400 -38.71 38.31 -27.62
N VAL A 401 -39.75 38.17 -26.77
CA VAL A 401 -41.19 37.77 -26.76
C VAL A 401 -41.41 36.24 -26.85
N PHE A 402 -42.00 35.52 -25.87
CA PHE A 402 -42.82 35.85 -24.67
C PHE A 402 -42.13 35.42 -23.35
N GLY A 403 -42.53 35.81 -22.12
CA GLY A 403 -43.49 36.86 -21.71
C GLY A 403 -44.08 36.68 -20.29
N PHE A 404 -43.83 37.64 -19.37
CA PHE A 404 -44.55 37.94 -18.09
C PHE A 404 -44.56 36.87 -16.95
N ILE A 405 -44.77 37.18 -15.65
CA ILE A 405 -44.99 38.44 -14.90
C ILE A 405 -44.22 38.41 -13.54
N TRP A 406 -44.11 39.54 -12.84
CA TRP A 406 -43.23 39.75 -11.67
C TRP A 406 -43.98 40.14 -10.38
N TYR A 407 -43.48 39.75 -9.20
CA TYR A 407 -43.77 40.49 -7.96
C TYR A 407 -42.67 40.38 -6.90
N ARG A 408 -42.35 41.50 -6.24
CA ARG A 408 -41.39 41.60 -5.12
C ARG A 408 -42.12 41.54 -3.76
N ARG A 409 -41.47 40.94 -2.75
CA ARG A 409 -41.57 41.43 -1.35
C ARG A 409 -40.20 41.42 -0.68
N LYS A 410 -40.04 42.31 0.32
CA LYS A 410 -38.76 42.58 1.00
C LYS A 410 -38.38 41.42 1.94
N ARG A 411 -37.09 41.09 2.04
CA ARG A 411 -36.56 40.45 3.26
C ARG A 411 -36.42 41.53 4.34
N ALA A 412 -36.89 41.23 5.55
CA ALA A 412 -36.38 41.88 6.75
C ALA A 412 -35.19 41.07 7.27
N ALA A 413 -34.20 41.73 7.86
CA ALA A 413 -33.13 41.05 8.58
C ALA A 413 -33.58 40.78 10.03
N VAL A 414 -33.23 39.61 10.56
CA VAL A 414 -33.26 39.30 11.99
C VAL A 414 -31.85 38.85 12.35
N ALA A 415 -31.21 39.58 13.26
CA ALA A 415 -29.93 39.17 13.82
C ALA A 415 -30.17 38.10 14.89
N VAL A 416 -29.29 37.10 14.96
CA VAL A 416 -29.18 36.20 16.11
C VAL A 416 -28.05 36.72 17.00
N ASN A 417 -28.29 36.78 18.30
CA ASN A 417 -27.41 37.45 19.26
C ASN A 417 -26.49 36.44 19.95
N GLU A 418 -25.21 36.79 20.16
CA GLU A 418 -24.24 35.94 20.86
C GLU A 418 -24.32 36.14 22.38
N SER A 419 -24.68 35.11 23.17
CA SER A 419 -24.50 35.14 24.64
C SER A 419 -24.63 33.78 25.37
N GLY A 420 -23.63 32.89 25.21
CA GLY A 420 -23.26 31.85 26.19
C GLY A 420 -24.28 30.72 26.51
N PRO A 421 -24.01 29.86 27.53
CA PRO A 421 -22.79 29.78 28.35
C PRO A 421 -21.82 28.67 27.90
N ALA A 422 -20.60 28.68 28.43
CA ALA A 422 -19.67 27.55 28.30
C ALA A 422 -19.92 26.47 29.38
N LEU A 423 -19.71 25.21 29.02
CA LEU A 423 -19.56 24.09 29.95
C LEU A 423 -18.21 23.40 29.69
N ALA A 424 -17.55 22.99 30.77
CA ALA A 424 -16.19 22.46 30.72
C ALA A 424 -16.13 20.99 31.17
N GLY A 425 -15.26 20.21 30.54
CA GLY A 425 -14.70 18.97 31.09
C GLY A 425 -15.42 17.66 30.71
N ALA A 426 -14.88 16.97 29.70
CA ALA A 426 -14.89 15.51 29.60
C ALA A 426 -13.73 15.04 28.71
N ASN A 427 -13.15 13.87 29.03
CA ASN A 427 -12.32 13.12 28.08
C ASN A 427 -13.21 12.46 27.00
N THR A 428 -12.63 12.14 25.84
CA THR A 428 -12.54 10.78 25.24
C THR A 428 -12.44 10.82 23.71
N GLY A 429 -11.92 9.72 23.13
CA GLY A 429 -12.35 9.25 21.81
C GLY A 429 -11.42 9.55 20.64
N VAL A 430 -10.84 8.49 20.07
CA VAL A 430 -10.39 8.51 18.67
C VAL A 430 -11.65 8.42 17.81
N LEU A 431 -12.02 9.53 17.16
CA LEU A 431 -13.17 9.58 16.26
C LEU A 431 -12.82 8.92 14.91
N TYR A 432 -12.89 7.59 14.87
CA TYR A 432 -13.40 6.93 13.66
C TYR A 432 -14.80 7.50 13.42
N LYS A 433 -15.10 7.94 12.20
CA LYS A 433 -16.50 8.19 11.85
C LYS A 433 -17.17 6.85 11.60
N ASP A 434 -18.26 6.59 12.30
CA ASP A 434 -19.07 5.39 12.12
C ASP A 434 -19.39 5.22 10.63
N CYS A 435 -18.91 4.13 10.03
CA CYS A 435 -19.36 3.66 8.73
C CYS A 435 -20.46 2.62 8.96
N VAL A 436 -21.50 2.69 8.14
CA VAL A 436 -22.68 1.83 8.27
C VAL A 436 -23.04 1.26 6.90
N ILE A 437 -23.37 -0.03 6.86
CA ILE A 437 -23.70 -0.73 5.61
C ILE A 437 -25.22 -0.90 5.49
N ALA A 438 -25.75 -0.52 4.32
CA ALA A 438 -27.16 -0.63 3.99
C ALA A 438 -27.65 -2.08 3.91
N LEU A 439 -28.63 -2.42 4.75
CA LEU A 439 -29.30 -3.73 4.76
C LEU A 439 -30.39 -3.84 3.69
N PHE A 440 -30.94 -2.70 3.25
CA PHE A 440 -32.04 -2.60 2.29
C PHE A 440 -31.83 -1.42 1.33
N ASP A 441 -32.55 -1.44 0.20
CA ASP A 441 -32.66 -0.28 -0.68
C ASP A 441 -33.50 0.82 -0.03
N PHE A 442 -33.05 2.07 -0.15
CA PHE A 442 -33.81 3.25 0.26
C PHE A 442 -33.78 4.33 -0.83
N LYS A 443 -34.96 4.82 -1.19
CA LYS A 443 -35.13 5.86 -2.21
C LYS A 443 -35.65 7.13 -1.54
N ALA A 444 -34.98 8.25 -1.79
CA ALA A 444 -35.36 9.56 -1.28
C ALA A 444 -36.84 9.87 -1.53
N VAL A 445 -37.54 10.24 -0.46
CA VAL A 445 -38.95 10.66 -0.45
C VAL A 445 -39.05 12.18 -0.31
N ARG A 446 -38.14 12.79 0.46
CA ARG A 446 -37.98 14.24 0.61
C ARG A 446 -36.74 14.72 -0.15
N LYS A 447 -36.64 16.04 -0.35
CA LYS A 447 -35.52 16.68 -1.06
C LYS A 447 -34.15 16.49 -0.39
N ASN A 448 -34.13 16.29 0.93
CA ASN A 448 -32.90 16.17 1.72
C ASN A 448 -32.55 14.71 2.03
N ASP A 449 -33.33 13.73 1.57
CA ASP A 449 -33.09 12.32 1.88
C ASP A 449 -31.90 11.79 1.04
N LEU A 450 -31.00 11.04 1.66
CA LEU A 450 -29.91 10.35 0.97
C LEU A 450 -30.44 9.04 0.36
N SER A 451 -30.39 8.86 -0.96
CA SER A 451 -30.76 7.60 -1.61
C SER A 451 -29.59 6.62 -1.63
N PHE A 452 -29.84 5.34 -1.37
CA PHE A 452 -28.83 4.28 -1.38
C PHE A 452 -29.42 2.91 -1.73
N LYS A 453 -28.54 1.97 -2.07
CA LYS A 453 -28.81 0.56 -2.36
C LYS A 453 -28.36 -0.32 -1.21
N LYS A 454 -28.97 -1.50 -1.10
CA LYS A 454 -28.47 -2.56 -0.23
C LYS A 454 -27.01 -2.87 -0.58
N GLY A 455 -26.13 -2.79 0.42
CA GLY A 455 -24.69 -2.96 0.27
C GLY A 455 -23.88 -1.66 0.16
N ASP A 456 -24.52 -0.50 -0.07
CA ASP A 456 -23.83 0.78 0.00
C ASP A 456 -23.32 1.04 1.43
N ILE A 457 -22.13 1.64 1.52
CA ILE A 457 -21.50 2.07 2.78
C ILE A 457 -21.70 3.58 2.90
N ILE A 458 -22.23 4.02 4.03
CA ILE A 458 -22.56 5.43 4.30
C ILE A 458 -21.63 5.94 5.42
N GLU A 459 -20.91 7.03 5.17
CA GLU A 459 -20.20 7.78 6.22
C GLU A 459 -21.27 8.46 7.09
N VAL A 460 -21.40 8.06 8.36
CA VAL A 460 -22.33 8.73 9.27
C VAL A 460 -21.71 10.04 9.74
N LEU A 461 -22.48 11.12 9.57
CA LEU A 461 -22.14 12.46 10.01
C LEU A 461 -22.83 12.82 11.33
N GLU A 462 -24.05 12.32 11.54
CA GLU A 462 -24.83 12.51 12.76
C GLU A 462 -25.78 11.31 12.98
N LYS A 463 -25.70 10.64 14.14
CA LYS A 463 -26.70 9.64 14.55
C LYS A 463 -27.82 10.34 15.31
N GLY A 464 -29.06 10.12 14.87
CA GLY A 464 -30.26 10.52 15.59
C GLY A 464 -30.48 9.69 16.86
N ASN A 465 -31.34 10.19 17.75
CA ASN A 465 -31.62 9.53 19.03
C ASN A 465 -32.52 8.29 18.86
N GLY A 466 -31.93 7.10 18.99
CA GLY A 466 -32.60 5.80 19.03
C GLY A 466 -32.72 5.08 17.68
N ASP A 467 -32.91 3.78 17.73
CA ASP A 467 -32.71 2.84 16.60
C ASP A 467 -33.56 3.12 15.35
N ASN A 468 -34.74 3.72 15.53
CA ASN A 468 -35.68 4.09 14.45
C ASN A 468 -35.60 5.59 14.06
N SER A 469 -34.54 6.29 14.46
CA SER A 469 -34.32 7.70 14.11
C SER A 469 -33.78 7.87 12.69
N TRP A 470 -33.80 9.13 12.21
CA TRP A 470 -33.12 9.51 10.98
C TRP A 470 -31.72 10.02 11.32
N TRP A 471 -30.74 9.56 10.56
CA TRP A 471 -29.32 9.86 10.68
C TRP A 471 -28.90 10.73 9.49
N ILE A 472 -27.88 11.58 9.64
CA ILE A 472 -27.30 12.34 8.52
C ILE A 472 -26.05 11.60 8.06
N GLY A 473 -25.94 11.36 6.76
CA GLY A 473 -24.81 10.63 6.18
C GLY A 473 -24.30 11.21 4.87
N ARG A 474 -23.19 10.67 4.40
CA ARG A 474 -22.62 10.94 3.07
C ARG A 474 -22.44 9.66 2.28
N LEU A 475 -22.87 9.70 1.01
CA LEU A 475 -22.64 8.66 0.01
C LEU A 475 -22.42 9.33 -1.35
N ASN A 476 -21.38 8.90 -2.09
CA ASN A 476 -21.06 9.39 -3.44
C ASN A 476 -21.01 10.93 -3.56
N GLY A 477 -20.46 11.59 -2.53
CA GLY A 477 -20.37 13.06 -2.42
C GLY A 477 -21.68 13.78 -2.06
N GLN A 478 -22.82 13.09 -2.06
CA GLN A 478 -24.11 13.64 -1.62
C GLN A 478 -24.24 13.50 -0.10
N VAL A 479 -24.87 14.48 0.55
CA VAL A 479 -25.16 14.48 1.98
C VAL A 479 -26.66 14.59 2.18
N GLY A 480 -27.23 13.78 3.07
CA GLY A 480 -28.67 13.78 3.34
C GLY A 480 -29.09 12.94 4.54
N GLU A 481 -30.37 13.03 4.87
CA GLU A 481 -31.05 12.26 5.93
C GLU A 481 -31.34 10.83 5.45
N PHE A 482 -31.12 9.82 6.29
CA PHE A 482 -31.50 8.43 6.02
C PHE A 482 -32.05 7.72 7.28
N PRO A 483 -32.93 6.71 7.14
CA PRO A 483 -33.42 5.95 8.28
C PRO A 483 -32.34 5.02 8.86
N GLY A 484 -32.00 5.17 10.14
CA GLY A 484 -30.96 4.38 10.82
C GLY A 484 -31.26 2.87 10.89
N ASN A 485 -32.54 2.49 10.92
CA ASN A 485 -32.97 1.10 10.89
C ASN A 485 -32.86 0.42 9.50
N TYR A 486 -32.39 1.13 8.46
CA TYR A 486 -32.08 0.55 7.15
C TYR A 486 -30.61 0.12 7.01
N VAL A 487 -29.77 0.42 8.00
CA VAL A 487 -28.34 0.09 8.01
C VAL A 487 -27.99 -0.78 9.22
N LYS A 488 -26.72 -1.20 9.31
CA LYS A 488 -26.09 -1.63 10.55
C LYS A 488 -24.69 -1.02 10.65
N ASP A 489 -24.18 -0.92 11.87
CA ASP A 489 -22.77 -0.61 12.11
C ASP A 489 -21.85 -1.69 11.49
N GLU A 490 -20.69 -1.24 11.02
CA GLU A 490 -19.55 -2.09 10.65
C GLU A 490 -18.85 -2.59 11.93
N PHE A 491 -18.39 -3.85 11.95
CA PHE A 491 -17.70 -4.50 13.08
C PHE A 491 -16.26 -4.82 12.68
#